data_AF-A0A7Z9VW48-F1
#
_entry.id   AF-A0A7Z9VW48-F1
#
_cell.length_a   1.000
_cell.length_b   1.000
_cell.length_c   1.000
_cell.angle_alpha   90.00
_cell.angle_beta   90.00
_cell.angle_gamma   90.00
#
_symmetry.space_group_name_H-M   'P 1'
#
loop_
_entity.id
_entity.type
_entity.pdbx_description
1 polymer ?
#
loop_
_entity_poly.entity_id
_entity_poly.type
_entity_poly.pdbx_seq_one_letter_code
_entity_poly.pdbx_strand_id
1 'polypeptide(L)'
;MSFFDRESNIRRIFKECFSTEEGQQVLTKLVQDHFVFKTTPTPDPYLAAWQEGQRSVILKILEMVDTDLRVLRTRYDQQELAKRTRQDN
;
A
#
# COMPACT_ATOMS: atom_id res chain seq x y z
N MET A 1 9.65 18.12 23.90
CA MET A 1 9.68 16.94 23.01
C MET A 1 10.33 17.38 21.71
N SER A 2 11.45 16.77 21.34
CA SER A 2 12.21 17.16 20.15
C SER A 2 11.47 16.76 18.87
N PHE A 3 11.80 17.38 17.74
CA PHE A 3 11.23 17.03 16.44
C PHE A 3 11.51 15.55 16.08
N PHE A 4 12.72 15.07 16.38
CA PHE A 4 13.11 13.67 16.15
C PHE A 4 12.32 12.68 17.02
N ASP A 5 11.96 13.08 18.25
CA ASP A 5 11.13 12.26 19.14
C ASP A 5 9.69 12.11 18.61
N ARG A 6 9.20 13.14 17.90
CA ARG A 6 7.87 13.10 17.28
C ARG A 6 7.84 12.16 16.08
N GLU A 7 8.81 12.26 15.18
CA GLU A 7 8.92 11.40 13.99
C GLU A 7 9.09 9.92 14.36
N SER A 8 9.96 9.62 15.32
CA SER A 8 10.15 8.25 15.82
C SER A 8 8.90 7.69 16.49
N ASN A 9 8.17 8.50 17.27
CA ASN A 9 6.91 8.08 17.88
C ASN A 9 5.82 7.83 16.84
N ILE A 10 5.69 8.69 15.83
CA ILE A 10 4.77 8.48 14.69
C ILE A 10 5.10 7.17 14.00
N ARG A 11 6.38 6.93 13.66
CA ARG A 11 6.80 5.68 13.01
C ARG A 11 6.45 4.44 13.83
N ARG A 12 6.63 4.51 15.15
CA ARG A 12 6.22 3.44 16.07
C ARG A 12 4.71 3.19 16.01
N ILE A 13 3.89 4.24 16.06
CA ILE A 13 2.43 4.12 15.97
C ILE A 13 2.01 3.48 14.64
N PHE A 14 2.59 3.92 13.52
CA PHE A 14 2.33 3.31 12.21
C PHE A 14 2.65 1.81 12.23
N LYS A 15 3.83 1.43 12.74
CA LYS A 15 4.23 0.02 12.86
C LYS A 15 3.24 -0.79 13.71
N GLU A 16 2.85 -0.26 14.86
CA GLU A 16 1.89 -0.92 15.76
C GLU A 16 0.53 -1.13 15.07
N CYS A 17 -0.05 -0.06 14.50
CA CYS A 17 -1.34 -0.13 13.83
C CYS A 17 -1.36 -1.11 12.65
N PHE A 18 -0.30 -1.13 11.85
CA PHE A 18 -0.25 -1.95 10.64
C PHE A 18 0.35 -3.34 10.85
N SER A 19 0.84 -3.66 12.05
CA SER A 19 1.31 -5.01 12.39
C SER A 19 0.17 -6.00 12.65
N THR A 20 -1.05 -5.51 12.91
CA THR A 20 -2.24 -6.35 13.12
C THR A 20 -2.74 -6.97 11.83
N GLU A 21 -3.56 -8.01 11.94
CA GLU A 21 -4.15 -8.65 10.77
C GLU A 21 -5.04 -7.67 9.98
N GLU A 22 -5.89 -6.92 10.66
CA GLU A 22 -6.77 -5.92 10.07
C GLU A 22 -5.96 -4.80 9.41
N GLY A 23 -4.90 -4.33 10.07
CA GLY A 23 -3.99 -3.33 9.51
C GLY A 23 -3.35 -3.82 8.21
N GLN A 24 -2.93 -5.08 8.17
CA GLN A 24 -2.38 -5.70 6.97
C GLN A 24 -3.43 -5.85 5.85
N GLN A 25 -4.68 -6.13 6.17
CA GLN A 25 -5.78 -6.15 5.21
C GLN A 25 -6.02 -4.75 4.62
N VAL A 26 -6.01 -3.70 5.45
CA VAL A 26 -6.12 -2.30 5.01
C VAL A 26 -4.97 -1.92 4.08
N LEU A 27 -3.72 -2.24 4.44
CA LEU A 27 -2.56 -1.99 3.55
C LEU A 27 -2.71 -2.69 2.21
N THR A 28 -3.15 -3.95 2.21
CA THR A 28 -3.37 -4.71 0.98
C THR A 28 -4.42 -4.05 0.10
N LYS A 29 -5.51 -3.54 0.69
CA LYS A 29 -6.56 -2.80 -0.03
C LYS A 29 -6.05 -1.49 -0.62
N LEU A 30 -5.30 -0.70 0.14
CA LEU A 30 -4.72 0.56 -0.34
C LEU A 30 -3.76 0.34 -1.51
N VAL A 31 -2.92 -0.70 -1.43
CA VAL A 31 -2.02 -1.10 -2.51
C VAL A 31 -2.79 -1.49 -3.78
N GLN A 32 -3.94 -2.15 -3.63
CA GLN A 32 -4.81 -2.51 -4.74
C GLN A 32 -5.46 -1.29 -5.40
N ASP A 33 -6.06 -0.41 -4.60
CA ASP A 33 -6.83 0.73 -5.09
C ASP A 33 -5.95 1.78 -5.78
N HIS A 34 -4.70 1.90 -5.33
CA HIS A 34 -3.75 2.89 -5.85
C HIS A 34 -2.68 2.29 -6.76
N PHE A 35 -2.93 1.09 -7.30
CA PHE A 35 -2.13 0.46 -8.33
C PHE A 35 -0.62 0.46 -8.03
N VAL A 36 -0.23 0.18 -6.78
CA VAL A 36 1.17 0.20 -6.35
C VAL A 36 1.98 -0.86 -7.10
N PHE A 37 1.35 -1.99 -7.42
CA PHE A 37 1.97 -3.13 -8.11
C PHE A 37 1.57 -3.26 -9.59
N LYS A 38 0.79 -2.32 -10.13
CA LYS A 38 0.30 -2.33 -11.51
C LYS A 38 0.70 -1.05 -12.22
N THR A 39 1.20 -1.19 -13.45
CA THR A 39 1.39 -0.04 -14.33
C THR A 39 0.03 0.51 -14.75
N THR A 40 -0.17 1.81 -14.61
CA THR A 40 -1.37 2.53 -15.04
C THR A 40 -1.02 3.49 -16.19
N PRO A 41 -0.74 2.98 -17.40
CA PRO A 41 -0.47 3.85 -18.53
C PRO A 41 -1.75 4.63 -18.86
N THR A 42 -1.66 5.94 -18.81
CA THR A 42 -2.73 6.85 -19.21
C THR A 42 -2.17 7.93 -20.14
N PRO A 43 -2.85 8.27 -21.24
CA PRO A 43 -2.46 9.38 -22.10
C PRO A 43 -2.74 10.76 -21.47
N ASP A 44 -3.55 10.81 -20.40
CA ASP A 44 -3.85 12.04 -19.67
C ASP A 44 -2.76 12.35 -18.61
N PRO A 45 -1.97 13.41 -18.79
CA PRO A 45 -0.88 13.76 -17.87
C PRO A 45 -1.37 14.19 -16.48
N TYR A 46 -2.56 14.79 -16.37
CA TYR A 46 -3.10 15.21 -15.06
C TYR A 46 -3.56 14.00 -14.26
N LEU A 47 -4.22 13.06 -14.92
CA LEU A 47 -4.59 11.79 -14.29
C LEU A 47 -3.36 10.98 -13.87
N ALA A 48 -2.31 10.95 -14.70
CA ALA A 48 -1.05 10.29 -14.36
C ALA A 48 -0.43 10.90 -13.09
N ALA A 49 -0.31 12.23 -13.04
CA ALA A 49 0.25 12.94 -11.89
C ALA A 49 -0.59 12.74 -10.61
N TRP A 50 -1.91 12.76 -10.73
CA TRP A 50 -2.82 12.49 -9.61
C TRP A 50 -2.64 11.07 -9.06
N GLN A 51 -2.62 10.07 -9.94
CA GLN A 51 -2.42 8.66 -9.56
C GLN A 51 -1.05 8.43 -8.92
N GLU A 52 0.00 9.06 -9.44
CA GLU A 52 1.35 8.97 -8.87
C GLU A 52 1.42 9.65 -7.49
N GLY A 53 0.73 10.78 -7.32
CA GLY A 53 0.57 11.44 -6.02
C GLY A 53 -0.06 10.49 -4.98
N GLN A 54 -1.15 9.82 -5.34
CA GLN A 54 -1.77 8.81 -4.46
C GLN A 54 -0.81 7.64 -4.15
N ARG A 55 -0.12 7.11 -5.17
CA ARG A 55 0.85 6.02 -5.03
C ARG A 55 1.99 6.40 -4.07
N SER A 56 2.49 7.62 -4.17
CA SER A 56 3.58 8.13 -3.32
C SER A 56 3.23 8.11 -1.83
N VAL A 57 1.98 8.43 -1.46
CA VAL A 57 1.50 8.38 -0.08
C VAL A 57 1.51 6.95 0.44
N ILE A 58 1.03 6.00 -0.37
CA ILE A 58 1.01 4.59 0.04
C ILE A 58 2.44 4.05 0.20
N LEU A 59 3.35 4.38 -0.73
CA LEU A 59 4.76 4.02 -0.61
C LEU A 59 5.40 4.60 0.66
N LYS A 60 5.03 5.83 1.05
CA LYS A 60 5.50 6.44 2.30
C LYS A 60 5.00 5.68 3.53
N ILE A 61 3.75 5.22 3.52
CA ILE A 61 3.22 4.37 4.60
C ILE A 61 4.05 3.09 4.70
N LEU A 62 4.29 2.40 3.57
CA LEU A 62 5.07 1.16 3.51
C LEU A 62 6.50 1.34 4.03
N GLU A 63 7.15 2.46 3.71
CA GLU A 63 8.47 2.84 4.25
C GLU A 63 8.43 3.02 5.79
N MET A 64 7.39 3.69 6.30
CA MET A 64 7.24 3.90 7.75
C MET A 64 7.06 2.58 8.50
N VAL A 65 6.27 1.66 7.95
CA VAL A 65 5.95 0.38 8.61
C VAL A 65 7.01 -0.70 8.42
N ASP A 66 8.01 -0.47 7.54
CA ASP A 66 9.09 -1.43 7.27
C ASP A 66 8.56 -2.77 6.74
N THR A 67 7.49 -2.70 5.93
CA THR A 67 6.82 -3.89 5.39
C THR A 67 7.68 -4.56 4.33
N ASP A 68 7.84 -5.88 4.41
CA ASP A 68 8.41 -6.66 3.30
C ASP A 68 7.45 -6.63 2.11
N LEU A 69 7.80 -5.82 1.11
CA LEU A 69 7.04 -5.67 -0.13
C LEU A 69 6.79 -7.00 -0.84
N ARG A 70 7.64 -8.02 -0.64
CA ARG A 70 7.47 -9.36 -1.25
C ARG A 70 6.31 -10.12 -0.63
N VAL A 71 6.12 -10.00 0.68
CA VAL A 71 4.99 -10.62 1.39
C VAL A 71 3.69 -9.96 0.96
N LEU A 72 3.68 -8.62 0.90
CA LEU A 72 2.52 -7.86 0.47
C LEU A 72 2.16 -8.13 -0.99
N ARG A 73 3.16 -8.28 -1.86
CA ARG A 73 2.97 -8.69 -3.25
C ARG A 73 2.37 -10.09 -3.38
N THR A 74 2.87 -11.06 -2.61
CA THR A 74 2.31 -12.42 -2.59
C THR A 74 0.83 -12.41 -2.21
N ARG A 75 0.44 -11.67 -1.16
CA ARG A 75 -0.97 -11.53 -0.75
C ARG A 75 -1.82 -10.85 -1.82
N TYR A 76 -1.28 -9.81 -2.44
CA TYR A 76 -1.93 -9.14 -3.56
C TYR A 76 -2.22 -10.12 -4.71
N ASP A 77 -1.23 -10.88 -5.13
CA ASP A 77 -1.35 -11.83 -6.25
C ASP A 77 -2.35 -12.95 -5.92
N GLN A 78 -2.35 -13.47 -4.68
CA GLN A 78 -3.34 -14.45 -4.21
C GLN A 78 -4.78 -13.92 -4.31
N GLN A 79 -5.02 -12.68 -3.89
CA GLN A 79 -6.34 -12.07 -3.96
C GLN A 79 -6.79 -11.81 -5.41
N GLU A 80 -5.87 -11.42 -6.29
CA GLU A 80 -6.17 -11.22 -7.71
C GLU A 80 -6.46 -12.55 -8.43
N LEU A 81 -5.73 -13.62 -8.10
CA LEU A 81 -6.03 -14.97 -8.60
C LEU A 81 -7.41 -15.45 -8.14
N ALA A 82 -7.75 -15.28 -6.86
CA ALA A 82 -9.05 -15.67 -6.32
C ALA A 82 -10.22 -14.91 -6.98
N LYS A 83 -10.04 -13.63 -7.35
CA LYS A 83 -11.04 -12.86 -8.10
C LYS A 83 -11.26 -13.42 -9.50
N ARG A 84 -10.19 -13.79 -10.21
CA ARG A 84 -10.26 -14.35 -11.57
C ARG A 84 -10.99 -15.69 -11.59
N THR A 85 -10.63 -16.62 -10.69
CA THR A 85 -11.28 -17.94 -10.62
C THR A 85 -12.78 -17.87 -10.28
N ARG A 86 -13.24 -16.81 -9.60
CA ARG A 86 -14.67 -16.58 -9.33
C ARG A 86 -15.42 -15.95 -10.51
N GLN A 87 -14.72 -15.35 -11.47
CA GLN A 87 -15.33 -14.79 -12.68
C GLN A 87 -15.46 -15.84 -13.80
N ASP A 88 -14.65 -16.90 -13.76
CA ASP A 88 -14.63 -17.96 -14.76
C ASP A 88 -15.58 -19.14 -14.46
N ASN A 89 -16.29 -19.11 -13.32
CA ASN A 89 -17.32 -20.08 -12.89
C ASN A 89 -18.70 -19.40 -12.82
#